data_AF-A0A7G9W8C0-F1
#
_entry.id   AF-A0A7G9W8C0-F1
#
_cell.length_a   1.000
_cell.length_b   1.000
_cell.length_c   1.000
_cell.angle_alpha   90.00
_cell.angle_beta   90.00
_cell.angle_gamma   90.00
#
_symmetry.space_group_name_H-M   'P 1'
#
loop_
_entity.id
_entity.type
_entity.pdbx_description
1 polymer ?
#
loop_
_entity_poly.entity_id
_entity_poly.type
_entity_poly.pdbx_seq_one_letter_code
_entity_poly.pdbx_strand_id
1 'polypeptide(L)'
;MSKLQVYEKELKKLQDIFKDVDPSKAQLVEGLIEDAAFLKAQNYNLKKTIAATGMVKVHPEHPELQKPIETSKQYLKNMNTYAVVIKTLNGVLSKSIIEDDDELEEFE
;
A
#
# COMPACT_ATOMS: atom_id res chain seq x y z
N MET A 1 18.59 0.42 2.39
CA MET A 1 17.60 -0.69 2.32
C MET A 1 17.50 -1.24 0.90
N SER A 2 17.48 -2.56 0.77
CA SER A 2 17.14 -3.29 -0.46
C SER A 2 15.62 -3.34 -0.68
N LYS A 3 15.18 -3.72 -1.87
CA LYS A 3 13.74 -3.94 -2.15
C LYS A 3 13.15 -5.00 -1.23
N LEU A 4 13.88 -6.10 -1.02
CA LEU A 4 13.47 -7.19 -0.15
C LEU A 4 13.28 -6.71 1.30
N GLN A 5 14.21 -5.92 1.83
CA GLN A 5 14.08 -5.35 3.18
C GLN A 5 12.86 -4.43 3.32
N VAL A 6 12.47 -3.71 2.27
CA VAL A 6 11.25 -2.88 2.28
C VAL A 6 10.00 -3.75 2.27
N TYR A 7 10.01 -4.83 1.49
CA TYR A 7 8.92 -5.81 1.46
C TYR A 7 8.73 -6.45 2.85
N GLU A 8 9.79 -7.04 3.41
CA GLU A 8 9.75 -7.73 4.70
C GLU A 8 9.29 -6.79 5.83
N LYS A 9 9.79 -5.53 5.82
CA LYS A 9 9.39 -4.53 6.81
C LYS A 9 7.92 -4.15 6.70
N GLU A 10 7.40 -3.97 5.47
CA GLU A 10 6.00 -3.61 5.27
C GLU A 10 5.07 -4.80 5.57
N LEU A 11 5.45 -6.01 5.15
CA LEU A 11 4.72 -7.25 5.42
C LEU A 11 4.59 -7.46 6.92
N LYS A 12 5.70 -7.42 7.65
CA LYS A 12 5.72 -7.57 9.12
C LYS A 12 4.84 -6.53 9.79
N LYS A 13 4.95 -5.26 9.39
CA LYS A 13 4.12 -4.17 9.94
C LYS A 13 2.62 -4.46 9.75
N LEU A 14 2.22 -4.91 8.57
CA LEU A 14 0.81 -5.20 8.29
C LEU A 14 0.33 -6.45 9.04
N GLN A 15 1.14 -7.50 9.11
CA GLN A 15 0.84 -8.70 9.91
C GLN A 15 0.67 -8.35 11.40
N ASP A 16 1.56 -7.51 11.95
CA ASP A 16 1.49 -7.05 13.34
C ASP A 16 0.21 -6.25 13.64
N ILE A 17 -0.32 -5.51 12.66
CA ILE A 17 -1.59 -4.77 12.79
C ILE A 17 -2.80 -5.71 12.79
N PHE A 18 -2.73 -6.82 12.05
CA PHE A 18 -3.82 -7.78 11.90
C PHE A 18 -3.76 -8.94 12.90
N LYS A 19 -2.77 -8.96 13.80
CA LYS A 19 -2.53 -10.08 14.72
C LYS A 19 -3.70 -10.39 15.67
N ASP A 20 -4.49 -9.35 16.02
CA ASP A 20 -5.60 -9.44 16.96
C ASP A 20 -6.96 -9.44 16.25
N VAL A 21 -6.98 -9.46 14.92
CA VAL A 21 -8.22 -9.55 14.12
C VAL A 21 -8.72 -10.99 14.15
N ASP A 22 -10.04 -11.17 14.11
CA ASP A 22 -10.67 -12.49 13.97
C ASP A 22 -9.94 -13.35 12.90
N PRO A 23 -9.57 -14.62 13.20
CA PRO A 23 -8.78 -15.44 12.30
C PRO A 23 -9.39 -15.63 10.90
N SER A 24 -10.73 -15.69 10.80
CA SER A 24 -11.40 -15.85 9.51
C SER A 24 -11.31 -14.58 8.66
N LYS A 25 -11.43 -13.41 9.29
CA LYS A 25 -11.23 -12.10 8.66
C LYS A 25 -9.77 -11.87 8.28
N ALA A 26 -8.83 -12.26 9.15
CA ALA A 26 -7.40 -12.17 8.87
C ALA A 26 -7.01 -13.06 7.67
N GLN A 27 -7.51 -14.30 7.63
CA GLN A 27 -7.30 -15.23 6.51
C GLN A 27 -7.88 -14.68 5.20
N LEU A 28 -9.05 -14.05 5.24
CA LEU A 28 -9.69 -13.46 4.05
C LEU A 28 -8.80 -12.40 3.36
N VAL A 29 -7.97 -11.70 4.12
CA VAL A 29 -7.16 -10.57 3.61
C VAL A 29 -5.66 -10.83 3.53
N GLU A 30 -5.20 -12.06 3.82
CA GLU A 30 -3.78 -12.42 3.80
C GLU A 30 -3.10 -12.04 2.48
N GLY A 31 -3.71 -12.37 1.35
CA GLY A 31 -3.18 -12.00 0.02
C GLY A 31 -3.10 -10.49 -0.20
N LEU A 32 -4.05 -9.71 0.36
CA LEU A 32 -4.02 -8.24 0.27
C LEU A 32 -2.87 -7.64 1.11
N ILE A 33 -2.54 -8.26 2.24
CA ILE A 33 -1.39 -7.88 3.07
C ILE A 33 -0.09 -8.10 2.30
N GLU A 34 0.07 -9.24 1.64
CA GLU A 34 1.23 -9.55 0.80
C GLU A 34 1.35 -8.59 -0.39
N ASP A 35 0.25 -8.35 -1.09
CA ASP A 35 0.20 -7.44 -2.24
C ASP A 35 0.53 -5.99 -1.84
N ALA A 36 0.04 -5.52 -0.70
CA ALA A 36 0.37 -4.21 -0.17
C ALA A 36 1.89 -4.09 0.09
N ALA A 37 2.48 -5.10 0.75
CA ALA A 37 3.92 -5.15 1.01
C ALA A 37 4.73 -5.20 -0.29
N PHE A 38 4.30 -5.99 -1.26
CA PHE A 38 4.92 -6.08 -2.57
C PHE A 38 4.89 -4.74 -3.31
N LEU A 39 3.71 -4.11 -3.40
CA LEU A 39 3.54 -2.81 -4.06
C LEU A 39 4.39 -1.72 -3.39
N LYS A 40 4.49 -1.72 -2.05
CA LYS A 40 5.38 -0.81 -1.31
C LYS A 40 6.82 -0.97 -1.75
N ALA A 41 7.30 -2.20 -1.86
CA ALA A 41 8.66 -2.53 -2.26
C ALA A 41 8.94 -2.18 -3.73
N GLN A 42 8.00 -2.44 -4.65
CA GLN A 42 8.11 -2.00 -6.05
C GLN A 42 8.20 -0.47 -6.14
N ASN A 43 7.32 0.23 -5.42
CA ASN A 43 7.29 1.69 -5.37
C ASN A 43 8.58 2.29 -4.80
N TYR A 44 9.27 1.60 -3.89
CA TYR A 44 10.57 2.04 -3.40
C TYR A 44 11.61 2.13 -4.52
N ASN A 45 11.66 1.16 -5.43
CA ASN A 45 12.57 1.23 -6.57
C ASN A 45 12.13 2.28 -7.60
N LEU A 46 10.83 2.36 -7.92
CA LEU A 46 10.32 3.37 -8.84
C LEU A 46 10.61 4.79 -8.34
N LYS A 47 10.48 5.05 -7.03
CA LYS A 47 10.83 6.33 -6.41
C LYS A 47 12.30 6.70 -6.60
N LYS A 48 13.23 5.74 -6.53
CA LYS A 48 14.65 6.00 -6.79
C LYS A 48 14.88 6.46 -8.23
N THR A 49 14.24 5.80 -9.19
CA THR A 49 14.32 6.19 -10.59
C THR A 49 13.70 7.57 -10.81
N ILE A 50 12.51 7.83 -10.26
CA ILE A 50 11.82 9.13 -10.35
C ILE A 50 12.64 10.25 -9.68
N ALA A 51 13.36 9.98 -8.60
CA ALA A 51 14.23 10.97 -7.97
C ALA A 51 15.35 11.45 -8.91
N ALA A 52 15.82 10.60 -9.82
CA ALA A 52 16.83 10.96 -10.82
C ALA A 52 16.22 11.57 -12.09
N THR A 53 15.06 11.08 -12.53
CA THR A 53 14.50 11.43 -13.85
C THR A 53 13.39 12.48 -13.80
N GLY A 54 12.83 12.75 -12.63
CA GLY A 54 11.59 13.51 -12.47
C GLY A 54 10.35 12.70 -12.87
N MET A 55 9.18 13.30 -12.75
CA MET A 55 7.94 12.65 -13.19
C MET A 55 7.60 12.87 -14.66
N VAL A 56 8.03 14.02 -15.19
CA VAL A 56 7.74 14.53 -16.53
C VAL A 56 9.05 15.00 -17.14
N LYS A 57 9.30 14.63 -18.40
CA LYS A 57 10.38 15.23 -19.20
C LYS A 57 9.85 16.52 -19.80
N VAL A 58 10.62 17.60 -19.63
CA VAL A 58 10.35 18.92 -20.20
C VAL A 58 11.42 19.18 -21.26
N HIS A 59 11.03 19.61 -22.46
CA HIS A 59 12.00 20.01 -23.48
C HIS A 59 12.76 21.27 -23.02
N PRO A 60 14.09 21.32 -23.13
CA PRO A 60 14.90 22.41 -22.57
C PRO A 60 14.59 23.78 -23.20
N GLU A 61 14.26 23.80 -24.49
CA GLU A 61 13.99 25.04 -25.25
C GLU A 61 12.49 25.32 -25.46
N HIS A 62 11.64 24.31 -25.23
CA HIS A 62 10.19 24.36 -25.51
C HIS A 62 9.41 23.79 -24.32
N PRO A 63 9.31 24.50 -23.19
CA PRO A 63 8.73 23.97 -21.94
C PRO A 63 7.29 23.47 -22.04
N GLU A 64 6.54 23.90 -23.06
CA GLU A 64 5.22 23.41 -23.42
C GLU A 64 5.22 21.96 -23.93
N LEU A 65 6.35 21.49 -24.48
CA LEU A 65 6.53 20.12 -24.94
C LEU A 65 6.94 19.22 -23.77
N GLN A 66 5.93 18.61 -23.15
CA GLN A 66 6.09 17.74 -21.99
C GLN A 66 5.70 16.29 -22.29
N LYS A 67 6.44 15.34 -21.71
CA LYS A 67 6.12 13.91 -21.81
C LYS A 67 6.18 13.23 -20.45
N PRO A 68 5.11 12.54 -20.00
CA PRO A 68 5.16 11.75 -18.78
C PRO A 68 6.14 10.58 -18.93
N ILE A 69 6.93 10.32 -17.89
CA ILE A 69 7.86 9.19 -17.86
C ILE A 69 7.12 7.90 -17.49
N GLU A 70 7.47 6.79 -18.14
CA GLU A 70 6.77 5.53 -17.95
C GLU A 70 6.87 4.99 -16.51
N THR A 71 8.04 5.13 -15.88
CA THR A 71 8.24 4.84 -14.46
C THR A 71 7.26 5.60 -13.57
N SER A 72 6.99 6.87 -13.89
CA SER A 72 6.07 7.73 -13.14
C SER A 72 4.62 7.30 -13.32
N LYS A 73 4.24 6.89 -14.54
CA LYS A 73 2.91 6.31 -14.79
C LYS A 73 2.73 5.00 -14.03
N GLN A 74 3.72 4.12 -14.06
CA GLN A 74 3.66 2.86 -13.31
C GLN A 74 3.59 3.10 -11.80
N TYR A 75 4.36 4.06 -11.29
CA TYR A 75 4.31 4.45 -9.88
C TYR A 75 2.91 4.95 -9.50
N LEU A 76 2.29 5.80 -10.32
CA LEU A 76 0.93 6.29 -10.06
C LEU A 76 -0.10 5.15 -10.05
N LYS A 77 -0.02 4.22 -11.02
CA LYS A 77 -0.87 3.02 -11.04
C LYS A 77 -0.71 2.19 -9.77
N ASN A 78 0.53 1.88 -9.39
CA ASN A 78 0.82 1.13 -8.17
C ASN A 78 0.31 1.85 -6.92
N MET A 79 0.45 3.18 -6.84
CA MET A 79 -0.04 3.96 -5.70
C MET A 79 -1.56 3.92 -5.59
N ASN A 80 -2.28 4.00 -6.71
CA ASN A 80 -3.74 3.89 -6.71
C ASN A 80 -4.19 2.50 -6.24
N THR A 81 -3.58 1.44 -6.76
CA THR A 81 -3.86 0.08 -6.30
C THR A 81 -3.53 -0.09 -4.82
N TYR A 82 -2.36 0.37 -4.37
CA TYR A 82 -1.96 0.31 -2.97
C TYR A 82 -2.96 1.04 -2.06
N ALA A 83 -3.43 2.23 -2.45
CA ALA A 83 -4.43 2.97 -1.68
C ALA A 83 -5.77 2.22 -1.55
N VAL A 84 -6.22 1.56 -2.63
CA VAL A 84 -7.42 0.71 -2.61
C VAL A 84 -7.21 -0.48 -1.67
N VAL A 85 -6.07 -1.17 -1.76
CA VAL A 85 -5.75 -2.30 -0.89
C VAL A 85 -5.74 -1.88 0.58
N ILE A 86 -5.05 -0.79 0.91
CA ILE A 86 -5.01 -0.25 2.29
C ILE A 86 -6.40 0.13 2.78
N LYS A 87 -7.25 0.74 1.92
CA LYS A 87 -8.62 1.08 2.29
C LYS A 87 -9.45 -0.18 2.61
N THR A 88 -9.32 -1.23 1.81
CA THR A 88 -9.99 -2.52 2.04
C THR A 88 -9.53 -3.15 3.34
N LEU A 89 -8.22 -3.20 3.59
CA LEU A 89 -7.64 -3.69 4.84
C LEU A 89 -8.18 -2.91 6.05
N ASN A 90 -8.20 -1.57 5.97
CA ASN A 90 -8.74 -0.74 7.04
C ASN A 90 -10.24 -1.00 7.30
N GLY A 91 -11.01 -1.26 6.25
CA GLY A 91 -12.42 -1.61 6.38
C GLY A 91 -12.66 -2.91 7.15
N VAL A 92 -11.76 -3.89 7.02
CA VAL A 92 -11.81 -5.13 7.79
C VAL A 92 -11.43 -4.89 9.25
N LEU A 93 -10.36 -4.12 9.49
CA LEU A 93 -9.94 -3.73 10.84
C LEU A 93 -11.05 -3.01 11.60
N SER A 94 -11.66 -1.99 11.00
CA SER A 94 -12.71 -1.21 11.67
C SER A 94 -13.94 -2.04 12.01
N LYS A 95 -14.31 -3.02 11.18
CA LYS A 95 -15.44 -3.92 11.48
C LYS A 95 -15.10 -4.93 12.57
N SER A 96 -13.85 -5.36 12.66
CA SER A 96 -13.41 -6.24 13.76
C SER A 96 -13.54 -5.53 15.11
N ILE A 97 -13.10 -4.27 15.19
CA ILE A 97 -13.13 -3.50 16.44
C ILE A 97 -14.57 -3.23 16.93
N ILE A 98 -15.50 -2.94 16.00
CA ILE A 98 -16.90 -2.65 16.37
C ILE A 98 -17.61 -3.91 16.89
N GLU A 99 -17.36 -5.07 16.30
CA GLU A 99 -17.94 -6.33 16.77
C GLU A 99 -17.45 -6.67 18.19
N ASP A 100 -16.19 -6.39 18.52
CA ASP A 100 -15.64 -6.61 19.87
C ASP A 100 -16.25 -5.65 20.92
N ASP A 101 -16.62 -4.42 20.54
CA ASP A 101 -17.25 -3.43 21.44
C ASP A 101 -18.75 -3.71 21.64
N ASP A 102 -19.49 -4.11 20.59
CA ASP A 102 -20.93 -4.40 20.66
C ASP A 102 -21.25 -5.66 21.49
N GLU A 103 -20.38 -6.68 21.50
CA GLU A 103 -20.56 -7.89 22.31
C GLU A 103 -20.48 -7.64 23.84
N LEU A 104 -19.89 -6.52 24.27
CA LEU A 104 -19.81 -6.14 25.69
C LEU A 104 -21.06 -5.40 26.18
N GLU A 105 -21.87 -4.79 25.30
CA GLU A 105 -23.11 -4.10 25.68
C GLU A 105 -24.26 -5.07 26.01
N GLU A 106 -24.19 -6.33 25.57
CA GLU A 106 -25.27 -7.32 25.81
C GLU A 106 -25.29 -7.90 27.25
N PHE A 107 -24.37 -7.45 28.13
CA PHE A 107 -24.23 -7.91 29.52
C PHE A 107 -24.56 -6.84 30.60
N GLU A 108 -24.97 -5.63 30.24
CA GLU A 108 -25.47 -4.59 31.18
C GLU A 108 -27.00 -4.61 31.36
#